data_AF-A0A967N8N9-F1
#
_entry.id   AF-A0A967N8N9-F1
#
_cell.length_a   1.000
_cell.length_b   1.000
_cell.length_c   1.000
_cell.angle_alpha   90.00
_cell.angle_beta   90.00
_cell.angle_gamma   90.00
#
_symmetry.space_group_name_H-M   'P 1'
#
loop_
_entity.id
_entity.type
_entity.pdbx_description
1 polymer ?
#
loop_
_entity_poly.entity_id
_entity_poly.type
_entity_poly.pdbx_seq_one_letter_code
_entity_poly.pdbx_strand_id
1 'polypeptide(L)'
;MRVEVNVTSGLPSFTVVGLPAGAVREGRERVLAALGNAKLFRLEGRVTVNLAPADVPKEGSALDLPIAVGLLVCAEAIPREAPEG
;
A
#
# COMPACT_ATOMS: atom_id res chain seq x y z
N MET A 1 -0.88 -0.35 -14.95
CA MET A 1 -1.01 -1.06 -13.66
C MET A 1 -1.56 -0.07 -12.65
N ARG A 2 -2.58 -0.45 -11.87
CA ARG A 2 -3.19 0.45 -10.87
C ARG A 2 -3.10 -0.19 -9.49
N VAL A 3 -2.83 0.64 -8.49
CA VAL A 3 -2.79 0.26 -7.07
C VAL A 3 -3.89 1.04 -6.37
N GLU A 4 -4.76 0.33 -5.68
CA GLU A 4 -5.81 0.92 -4.86
C GLU A 4 -5.60 0.47 -3.42
N VAL A 5 -5.58 1.43 -2.50
CA VAL A 5 -5.40 1.17 -1.08
C VAL A 5 -6.68 1.57 -0.36
N ASN A 6 -7.18 0.67 0.48
CA ASN A 6 -8.36 0.89 1.31
C ASN A 6 -8.01 0.60 2.77
N VAL A 7 -8.43 1.50 3.67
CA VAL A 7 -8.21 1.37 5.11
C VAL A 7 -9.57 1.38 5.81
N THR A 8 -9.83 0.35 6.61
CA THR A 8 -11.07 0.22 7.37
C THR A 8 -10.76 -0.06 8.85
N SER A 9 -11.72 0.21 9.74
CA SER A 9 -11.56 -0.03 11.17
C SER A 9 -11.57 -1.54 11.51
N GLY A 10 -11.01 -1.87 12.68
CA GLY A 10 -10.97 -3.24 13.21
C GLY A 10 -9.56 -3.68 13.61
N LEU A 11 -9.36 -4.98 13.76
CA LEU A 11 -8.05 -5.52 14.13
C LEU A 11 -7.01 -5.23 13.04
N PRO A 12 -5.77 -4.83 13.42
CA PRO A 12 -4.69 -4.58 12.47
C PRO A 12 -4.45 -5.76 11.52
N SER A 13 -4.59 -5.51 10.23
CA SER A 13 -4.25 -6.49 9.20
C SER A 13 -3.85 -5.81 7.90
N PHE A 14 -3.07 -6.50 7.08
CA PHE A 14 -2.62 -5.97 5.79
C PHE A 14 -2.61 -7.09 4.75
N THR A 15 -3.42 -6.91 3.72
CA THR A 15 -3.62 -7.89 2.66
C THR A 15 -3.36 -7.28 1.28
N VAL A 16 -2.67 -8.02 0.42
CA VAL A 16 -2.46 -7.66 -1.00
C VAL A 16 -3.19 -8.67 -1.88
N VAL A 17 -4.04 -8.18 -2.78
CA VAL A 17 -4.84 -8.99 -3.72
C VAL A 17 -4.57 -8.57 -5.18
N GLY A 18 -4.91 -9.44 -6.14
CA GLY A 18 -4.60 -9.23 -7.57
C GLY A 18 -3.32 -9.94 -8.04
N LEU A 19 -3.15 -11.21 -7.65
CA LEU A 19 -2.03 -12.10 -8.01
C LEU A 19 -0.62 -11.53 -7.72
N PRO A 20 -0.30 -11.13 -6.47
CA PRO A 20 1.05 -10.73 -6.11
C PRO A 20 1.99 -11.95 -6.00
N ALA A 21 3.16 -11.87 -6.63
CA ALA A 21 4.27 -12.79 -6.44
C ALA A 21 4.99 -12.53 -5.10
N GLY A 22 5.94 -13.40 -4.73
CA GLY A 22 6.67 -13.36 -3.45
C GLY A 22 7.27 -11.99 -3.14
N ALA A 23 8.01 -11.41 -4.09
CA ALA A 23 8.66 -10.10 -3.92
C ALA A 23 7.69 -8.95 -3.57
N VAL A 24 6.45 -9.01 -4.10
CA VAL A 24 5.39 -8.04 -3.81
C VAL A 24 4.78 -8.27 -2.44
N ARG A 25 4.64 -9.53 -2.02
CA ARG A 25 4.16 -9.87 -0.67
C ARG A 25 5.16 -9.42 0.40
N GLU A 26 6.46 -9.59 0.15
CA GLU A 26 7.54 -9.07 0.98
C GLU A 26 7.60 -7.53 0.97
N GLY A 27 7.19 -6.91 -0.13
CA GLY A 27 7.10 -5.45 -0.27
C GLY A 27 6.28 -4.79 0.83
N ARG A 28 5.24 -5.48 1.33
CA ARG A 28 4.48 -5.04 2.50
C ARG A 28 5.38 -4.69 3.69
N GLU A 29 6.32 -5.57 4.03
CA GLU A 29 7.15 -5.39 5.23
C GLU A 29 8.12 -4.24 5.04
N ARG A 30 8.69 -4.08 3.83
CA ARG A 30 9.53 -2.93 3.48
C ARG A 30 8.78 -1.61 3.60
N VAL A 31 7.56 -1.55 3.05
CA VAL A 31 6.71 -0.35 3.09
C VAL A 31 6.33 0.00 4.53
N LEU A 32 5.82 -0.96 5.30
CA LEU A 32 5.43 -0.71 6.69
C LEU A 32 6.62 -0.30 7.56
N ALA A 33 7.78 -0.94 7.39
CA ALA A 33 8.99 -0.58 8.12
C ALA A 33 9.46 0.83 7.77
N ALA A 34 9.51 1.17 6.47
CA ALA A 34 9.94 2.49 6.02
C ALA A 34 9.03 3.61 6.55
N LEU A 35 7.72 3.45 6.42
CA LEU A 35 6.76 4.46 6.88
C LEU A 35 6.69 4.53 8.41
N GLY A 36 6.80 3.39 9.11
CA GLY A 36 6.84 3.33 10.56
C GLY A 36 8.08 4.02 11.14
N ASN A 37 9.26 3.78 10.56
CA ASN A 37 10.51 4.44 10.94
C ASN A 37 10.47 5.95 10.72
N ALA A 38 9.81 6.39 9.64
CA ALA A 38 9.59 7.80 9.35
C ALA A 38 8.48 8.44 10.20
N LYS A 39 7.78 7.65 11.04
CA LYS A 39 6.61 8.08 11.82
C LYS A 39 5.48 8.66 10.97
N LEU A 40 5.37 8.21 9.72
CA LEU A 40 4.37 8.69 8.76
C LEU A 40 3.12 7.82 8.70
N PHE A 41 3.22 6.56 9.13
CA PHE A 41 2.10 5.62 9.11
C PHE A 41 2.18 4.63 10.26
N ARG A 42 1.02 4.25 10.80
CA ARG A 42 0.87 3.17 11.78
C ARG A 42 -0.32 2.30 11.38
N LEU A 43 -0.15 0.98 11.46
CA LEU A 43 -1.20 0.04 11.12
C LEU A 43 -2.19 -0.12 12.29
N GLU A 44 -3.27 0.66 12.28
CA GLU A 44 -4.28 0.66 13.35
C GLU A 44 -5.62 0.02 12.95
N GLY A 45 -5.71 -0.49 11.72
CA GLY A 45 -6.91 -1.12 11.17
C GLY A 45 -6.60 -2.12 10.07
N ARG A 46 -7.58 -2.41 9.23
CA ARG A 46 -7.42 -3.34 8.11
C ARG A 46 -7.06 -2.56 6.85
N VAL A 47 -5.90 -2.86 6.31
CA VAL A 47 -5.44 -2.38 5.01
C VAL A 47 -5.66 -3.46 3.97
N THR A 48 -6.30 -3.08 2.86
CA THR A 48 -6.37 -3.92 1.65
C THR A 48 -5.75 -3.16 0.49
N VAL A 49 -4.77 -3.78 -0.16
CA VAL A 49 -4.13 -3.29 -1.38
C VAL A 49 -4.60 -4.14 -2.54
N ASN A 50 -5.28 -3.52 -3.50
CA ASN A 50 -5.73 -4.17 -4.72
C ASN A 50 -4.83 -3.80 -5.90
N LEU A 51 -4.34 -4.81 -6.62
CA LEU A 51 -3.47 -4.66 -7.77
C LEU A 51 -4.24 -4.99 -9.06
N ALA A 52 -4.35 -4.02 -9.96
CA ALA A 52 -5.06 -4.19 -11.22
C ALA A 52 -4.11 -4.16 -12.44
N PRO A 53 -4.37 -4.99 -13.47
CA PRO A 53 -5.53 -5.87 -13.62
C PRO A 53 -5.37 -7.20 -12.86
N ALA A 54 -6.41 -7.75 -12.22
CA ALA A 54 -6.27 -8.82 -11.22
C ALA A 54 -5.87 -10.21 -11.78
N ASP A 55 -5.89 -10.38 -13.10
CA ASP A 55 -5.59 -11.59 -13.87
C ASP A 55 -4.12 -11.71 -14.29
N VAL A 56 -3.35 -10.63 -14.21
CA VAL A 56 -1.92 -10.61 -14.55
C VAL A 56 -1.08 -10.69 -13.28
N PRO A 57 -0.09 -11.59 -13.15
CA PRO A 57 0.83 -11.63 -12.00
C PRO A 57 1.62 -10.33 -11.83
N LYS A 58 1.85 -9.91 -10.58
CA LYS A 58 2.67 -8.74 -10.24
C LYS A 58 3.97 -9.17 -9.59
N GLU A 59 5.09 -8.70 -10.13
CA GLU A 59 6.44 -9.06 -9.67
C GLU A 59 7.31 -7.81 -9.41
N GLY A 60 8.39 -8.02 -8.66
CA GLY A 60 9.37 -6.98 -8.33
C GLY A 60 8.96 -6.03 -7.21
N SER A 61 9.84 -5.07 -6.92
CA SER A 61 9.68 -4.07 -5.85
C SER A 61 9.11 -2.73 -6.32
N ALA A 62 8.80 -2.59 -7.62
CA ALA A 62 8.25 -1.37 -8.20
C ALA A 62 6.87 -0.98 -7.60
N LEU A 63 6.24 -1.90 -6.88
CA LEU A 63 4.98 -1.69 -6.17
C LEU A 63 5.13 -1.06 -4.79
N ASP A 64 6.34 -1.04 -4.21
CA ASP A 64 6.54 -0.55 -2.86
C ASP A 64 6.17 0.95 -2.75
N LEU A 65 6.62 1.76 -3.72
CA LEU A 65 6.30 3.20 -3.76
C LEU A 65 4.80 3.50 -3.92
N PRO A 66 4.07 2.99 -4.94
CA PRO A 66 2.65 3.30 -5.07
C PRO A 66 1.80 2.78 -3.90
N ILE A 67 2.19 1.67 -3.26
CA ILE A 67 1.56 1.19 -2.03
C ILE A 67 1.80 2.19 -0.89
N ALA A 68 3.03 2.64 -0.70
CA ALA A 68 3.39 3.60 0.34
C ALA A 68 2.61 4.93 0.17
N VAL A 69 2.54 5.45 -1.05
CA VAL A 69 1.76 6.66 -1.37
C VAL A 69 0.28 6.46 -1.04
N GLY A 70 -0.31 5.33 -1.45
CA GLY A 70 -1.71 5.03 -1.14
C GLY A 70 -2.00 4.96 0.36
N LEU A 71 -1.09 4.40 1.15
CA LEU A 71 -1.20 4.39 2.62
C LEU A 71 -1.15 5.80 3.21
N LEU A 72 -0.24 6.64 2.73
CA LEU A 72 -0.10 8.02 3.22
C LEU A 72 -1.31 8.88 2.88
N VAL A 73 -1.90 8.70 1.69
CA VAL A 73 -3.16 9.35 1.32
C VAL A 73 -4.29 8.89 2.25
N CYS A 74 -4.41 7.58 2.50
CA CYS A 74 -5.44 7.07 3.42
C CYS A 74 -5.24 7.50 4.88
N ALA A 75 -4.00 7.78 5.29
CA ALA A 75 -3.66 8.31 6.60
C ALA A 75 -3.73 9.84 6.66
N GLU A 76 -4.18 10.50 5.60
CA GLU A 76 -4.27 11.97 5.48
C GLU A 76 -2.91 12.68 5.67
N ALA A 77 -1.80 11.95 5.55
CA ALA A 77 -0.45 12.50 5.66
C ALA A 77 -0.03 13.29 4.42
N ILE A 78 -0.65 12.99 3.27
CA ILE A 78 -0.49 13.74 2.02
C ILE A 78 -1.85 13.93 1.32
N PRO A 79 -2.03 15.00 0.54
CA PRO A 79 -3.26 15.22 -0.22
C PRO A 79 -3.51 14.11 -1.25
N ARG A 80 -4.79 13.81 -1.50
CA ARG A 80 -5.22 12.83 -2.51
C ARG A 80 -4.96 13.32 -3.94
N GLU A 81 -4.90 14.62 -4.13
CA GLU A 81 -4.59 15.28 -5.39
C GLU A 81 -3.10 15.67 -5.38
N ALA A 82 -2.39 15.40 -6.47
CA ALA A 82 -1.08 16.00 -6.66
C ALA A 82 -1.27 17.54 -6.68
N PRO A 83 -0.40 18.33 -6.04
CA PRO A 83 -0.45 19.78 -6.22
C PRO A 83 -0.40 20.07 -7.73
N GLU A 84 -1.39 20.80 -8.23
CA GLU A 84 -1.37 21.29 -9.61
C GLU A 84 -0.14 22.19 -9.76
N GLY A 85 0.89 21.71 -10.46
CA GLY A 85 2.16 22.40 -10.66
C GLY A 85 3.05 21.70 -11.66
#